data_AF-A0A934BE23-F1
#
_entry.id   AF-A0A934BE23-F1
#
_cell.length_a   1.000
_cell.length_b   1.000
_cell.length_c   1.000
_cell.angle_alpha   90.00
_cell.angle_beta   90.00
_cell.angle_gamma   90.00
#
_symmetry.space_group_name_H-M   'P 1'
#
loop_
_entity.id
_entity.type
_entity.pdbx_description
1 polymer ?
#
loop_
_entity_poly.entity_id
_entity_poly.type
_entity_poly.pdbx_seq_one_letter_code
_entity_poly.pdbx_strand_id
1 'polypeptide(L)' 'MKCVETCREDAIMVKSGNVTIDKEKCVHCGLCARVCPTGSIKA' A
#
# COMPACT_ATOMS: atom_id res chain seq x y z
N MET A 1 5.55 -7.26 5.28
CA MET A 1 4.19 -7.08 4.70
C MET A 1 4.38 -6.50 3.31
N LYS A 2 4.18 -7.32 2.26
CA LYS A 2 4.68 -7.02 0.91
C LYS A 2 4.22 -5.68 0.32
N CYS A 3 3.01 -5.21 0.65
CA CYS A 3 2.50 -3.93 0.16
C CYS A 3 3.28 -2.72 0.69
N VAL A 4 3.66 -2.71 1.98
CA VAL A 4 4.46 -1.65 2.60
C VAL A 4 5.86 -1.65 2.00
N GLU A 5 6.48 -2.82 1.91
CA GLU A 5 7.85 -2.99 1.42
C GLU A 5 8.01 -2.69 -0.08
N THR A 6 6.95 -2.83 -0.88
CA THR A 6 6.99 -2.52 -2.33
C THR A 6 6.70 -1.05 -2.65
N CYS A 7 6.17 -0.29 -1.69
CA CYS A 7 5.78 1.09 -1.93
C CYS A 7 7.02 1.99 -1.97
N ARG A 8 7.41 2.45 -3.16
CA ARG A 8 8.58 3.31 -3.35
C ARG A 8 8.42 4.70 -2.73
N GLU A 9 7.19 5.19 -2.62
CA GLU A 9 6.88 6.52 -2.10
C GLU A 9 6.64 6.51 -0.58
N ASP A 10 6.80 5.35 0.08
CA ASP A 10 6.47 5.16 1.50
C ASP A 10 5.05 5.65 1.86
N ALA A 11 4.12 5.54 0.90
CA ALA A 11 2.75 6.00 1.05
C ALA A 11 1.87 5.03 1.87
N ILE A 12 2.36 3.83 2.20
CA ILE A 12 1.58 2.79 2.88
C ILE A 12 2.07 2.64 4.32
N MET A 13 1.18 2.86 5.28
CA MET A 13 1.46 2.75 6.71
C MET A 13 0.55 1.70 7.36
N VAL A 14 1.02 1.10 8.46
CA VAL A 14 0.22 0.17 9.26
C VAL A 14 0.02 0.77 10.66
N LYS A 15 -1.24 0.98 11.05
CA LYS A 15 -1.62 1.41 12.40
C LYS A 15 -2.61 0.42 12.99
N SER A 16 -2.24 -0.20 14.10
CA SER A 16 -3.11 -1.12 14.85
C SER A 16 -3.76 -2.21 13.97
N GLY A 17 -2.98 -2.82 13.08
CA GLY A 17 -3.45 -3.86 12.15
C GLY A 17 -4.23 -3.36 10.93
N ASN A 18 -4.49 -2.06 10.83
CA ASN A 18 -5.12 -1.44 9.66
C ASN A 18 -4.06 -0.82 8.75
N VAL A 19 -4.21 -1.03 7.45
CA VAL A 19 -3.38 -0.41 6.43
C VAL A 19 -4.01 0.93 6.02
N THR A 20 -3.22 1.99 6.05
CA THR A 20 -3.63 3.32 5.59
C THR A 20 -2.73 3.76 4.44
N ILE A 21 -3.31 4.38 3.42
CA ILE A 21 -2.58 4.93 2.27
C ILE A 21 -2.62 6.45 2.35
N ASP A 22 -1.44 7.05 2.39
CA ASP A 22 -1.23 8.49 2.23
C ASP A 22 -1.49 8.86 0.77
N LYS A 23 -2.58 9.60 0.54
CA LYS A 23 -2.99 10.01 -0.82
C LYS A 23 -2.11 11.11 -1.40
N GLU A 24 -1.38 11.86 -0.57
CA GLU A 24 -0.49 12.92 -1.05
C GLU A 24 0.80 12.32 -1.62
N LYS A 25 1.26 11.20 -1.04
CA LYS A 25 2.42 10.44 -1.53
C LYS A 25 2.06 9.39 -2.57
N CYS A 26 0.83 8.89 -2.59
CA CYS A 26 0.42 7.84 -3.50
C CYS A 26 0.34 8.33 -4.96
N VAL A 27 1.21 7.79 -5.81
CA VAL A 27 1.22 8.06 -7.26
C VAL A 27 0.37 7.08 -8.08
N HIS A 28 -0.48 6.29 -7.44
CA HIS A 28 -1.36 5.29 -8.10
C HIS A 28 -0.64 4.31 -9.04
N CYS A 29 0.58 3.87 -8.68
CA CYS A 29 1.35 2.92 -9.51
C CYS A 29 0.80 1.48 -9.53
N GLY A 30 -0.13 1.14 -8.63
CA GLY A 30 -0.81 -0.17 -8.57
C GLY A 30 0.08 -1.37 -8.19
N LEU A 31 1.33 -1.15 -7.75
CA LEU A 31 2.21 -2.24 -7.31
C LEU A 31 1.71 -2.92 -6.03
N CYS A 32 1.24 -2.14 -5.06
CA CYS A 32 0.70 -2.63 -3.81
C CYS A 32 -0.51 -3.55 -4.02
N ALA A 33 -1.40 -3.21 -4.94
CA ALA A 33 -2.56 -4.04 -5.30
C ALA A 33 -2.15 -5.38 -5.93
N ARG A 34 -1.10 -5.39 -6.77
CA ARG A 34 -0.59 -6.61 -7.40
C ARG A 34 0.06 -7.58 -6.43
N VAL A 35 0.78 -7.07 -5.42
CA VAL A 35 1.48 -7.91 -4.44
C VAL A 35 0.63 -8.26 -3.21
N CYS A 36 -0.57 -7.67 -3.07
CA CYS A 36 -1.44 -7.88 -1.94
C CYS A 36 -2.07 -9.29 -1.99
N PRO A 37 -1.69 -10.22 -1.09
CA PRO A 37 -2.18 -11.59 -1.15
C PRO A 37 -3.68 -11.70 -0.85
N THR A 38 -4.21 -10.76 -0.06
CA THR A 38 -5.64 -10.71 0.31
C THR A 38 -6.48 -9.91 -0.67
N GLY A 39 -5.86 -9.20 -1.63
CA GLY A 39 -6.57 -8.27 -2.53
C GLY A 39 -7.27 -7.10 -1.81
N SER A 40 -6.92 -6.84 -0.54
CA SER A 40 -7.56 -5.78 0.26
C SER A 40 -7.21 -4.37 -0.21
N ILE A 41 -6.11 -4.22 -0.96
CA ILE A 41 -5.65 -2.96 -1.53
C ILE A 41 -6.09 -2.88 -2.99
N LYS A 42 -6.76 -1.79 -3.37
CA LYS A 42 -7.11 -1.44 -4.75
C LYS A 42 -6.27 -0.25 -5.21
N ALA A 43 -5.96 -0.21 -6.51
CA ALA A 43 -5.17 0.84 -7.15
C ALA A 43 -6.02 2.09 -7.46
#